data_AF-A0A3E1K7I3-F1
#
_entry.id   AF-A0A3E1K7I3-F1
#
_cell.length_a   1.000
_cell.length_b   1.000
_cell.length_c   1.000
_cell.angle_alpha   90.00
_cell.angle_beta   90.00
_cell.angle_gamma   90.00
#
_symmetry.space_group_name_H-M   'P 1'
#
loop_
_entity.id
_entity.type
_entity.pdbx_description
1 polymer ?
#
loop_
_entity_poly.entity_id
_entity_poly.type
_entity_poly.pdbx_seq_one_letter_code
_entity_poly.pdbx_strand_id
1 'polypeptide(L)'
;MSGSERSPLFREHPRRFDVPLLIAASAVTLVVGLFMPIVRIESTLASDSSYSIMGGIAGYFGDGKLFIGSIILLFSCVFPGVKLAALGWLWFAPTVRENRRRSLRIIEPLGKWSMLDVLVVILFAGAVKLGLIADATVLDGAYVFAAAILLSMIVVMLIAGIAGPEHRYLSSPRKRSFLLPLLALASLLLLAAGLALPMMKVEKWLLWQESYSVLSGALKLVADGEVLLAAGFFLFVIVLPMLVQLALVVLSLVQLFGNGSQRAIAALIEFQRWAMVDVFALALCIGLIRLADMATIEPRIGLYCFTAAVVLTPIVSFWLRALHKRK
;
A
#
# COMPACT_ATOMS: atom_id res chain seq x y z
N MET A 1 -8.53 -42.53 1.72
CA MET A 1 -7.32 -41.71 1.92
C MET A 1 -6.90 -41.17 0.56
N SER A 2 -7.39 -40.01 0.13
CA SER A 2 -7.01 -39.43 -1.18
C SER A 2 -5.61 -38.84 -1.04
N GLY A 3 -4.63 -39.38 -1.76
CA GLY A 3 -3.28 -38.84 -1.81
C GLY A 3 -3.33 -37.37 -2.19
N SER A 4 -2.82 -36.50 -1.31
CA SER A 4 -2.71 -35.08 -1.64
C SER A 4 -1.61 -34.94 -2.69
N GLU A 5 -1.95 -34.96 -3.97
CA GLU A 5 -1.00 -34.76 -5.05
C GLU A 5 -0.23 -33.45 -4.81
N ARG A 6 1.08 -33.56 -4.69
CA ARG A 6 2.01 -32.44 -4.56
C ARG A 6 2.46 -32.07 -5.96
N SER A 7 1.83 -31.05 -6.53
CA SER A 7 2.24 -30.48 -7.81
C SER A 7 2.72 -29.04 -7.61
N PRO A 8 3.81 -28.63 -8.29
CA PRO A 8 4.20 -27.23 -8.35
C PRO A 8 3.22 -26.45 -9.22
N LEU A 9 2.96 -25.17 -8.88
CA LEU A 9 2.03 -24.31 -9.62
C LEU A 9 2.42 -24.14 -11.08
N PHE A 10 3.72 -24.07 -11.38
CA PHE A 10 4.22 -24.00 -12.75
C PHE A 10 3.75 -25.18 -13.63
N ARG A 11 3.62 -26.39 -13.06
CA ARG A 11 3.10 -27.56 -13.80
C ARG A 11 1.58 -27.53 -13.94
N GLU A 12 0.87 -26.99 -12.95
CA GLU A 12 -0.59 -26.84 -13.01
C GLU A 12 -1.02 -25.74 -14.01
N HIS A 13 -0.19 -24.71 -14.18
CA HIS A 13 -0.47 -23.56 -15.04
C HIS A 13 0.71 -23.24 -15.99
N PRO A 14 1.02 -24.12 -16.95
CA PRO A 14 2.20 -23.97 -17.82
C PRO A 14 2.14 -22.77 -18.75
N ARG A 15 0.96 -22.19 -19.01
CA ARG A 15 0.78 -20.99 -19.83
C ARG A 15 1.11 -19.69 -19.10
N ARG A 16 1.33 -19.73 -17.78
CA ARG A 16 1.58 -18.56 -16.93
C ARG A 16 3.07 -18.25 -16.79
N PHE A 17 3.73 -17.97 -17.92
CA PHE A 17 5.13 -17.53 -17.94
C PHE A 17 5.32 -16.10 -17.41
N ASP A 18 4.23 -15.33 -17.34
CA ASP A 18 4.14 -14.02 -16.70
C ASP A 18 4.62 -14.05 -15.24
N VAL A 19 4.19 -15.04 -14.46
CA VAL A 19 4.50 -15.11 -13.03
C VAL A 19 6.00 -15.27 -12.72
N PRO A 20 6.73 -16.28 -13.25
CA PRO A 20 8.15 -16.43 -12.96
C PRO A 20 8.99 -15.27 -13.53
N LEU A 21 8.60 -14.71 -14.67
CA LEU A 21 9.26 -13.53 -15.24
C LEU A 21 9.12 -12.32 -14.31
N LEU A 22 7.91 -12.07 -13.80
CA LEU A 22 7.65 -10.97 -12.85
C LEU A 22 8.37 -11.16 -11.52
N ILE A 23 8.49 -12.40 -11.02
CA ILE A 23 9.30 -12.71 -9.83
C ILE A 23 10.77 -12.34 -10.07
N ALA A 24 11.34 -12.78 -11.20
CA ALA A 24 12.73 -12.49 -11.54
C ALA A 24 12.96 -10.98 -11.74
N ALA A 25 12.08 -10.31 -12.49
CA ALA A 25 12.15 -8.87 -12.73
C ALA A 25 12.04 -8.06 -11.42
N SER A 26 11.15 -8.47 -10.52
CA SER A 26 11.00 -7.86 -9.20
C SER A 26 12.24 -8.08 -8.31
N ALA A 27 12.84 -9.27 -8.34
CA ALA A 27 14.06 -9.55 -7.59
C ALA A 27 15.25 -8.74 -8.09
N VAL A 28 15.44 -8.65 -9.42
CA VAL A 28 16.52 -7.85 -10.02
C VAL A 28 16.34 -6.38 -9.70
N THR A 29 15.14 -5.83 -9.92
CA THR A 29 14.88 -4.41 -9.64
C THR A 29 14.95 -4.09 -8.15
N LEU A 30 14.61 -5.02 -7.25
CA LEU A 30 14.77 -4.84 -5.80
C LEU A 30 16.25 -4.66 -5.45
N VAL A 31 17.11 -5.56 -5.94
CA VAL A 31 18.55 -5.47 -5.70
C VAL A 31 19.10 -4.17 -6.28
N VAL A 32 18.81 -3.85 -7.54
CA VAL A 32 19.28 -2.62 -8.18
C VAL A 32 18.81 -1.38 -7.41
N GLY A 33 17.52 -1.30 -7.05
CA GLY A 33 16.94 -0.18 -6.32
C GLY A 33 17.50 0.02 -4.91
N LEU A 34 17.94 -1.05 -4.23
CA LEU A 34 18.56 -0.98 -2.91
C LEU A 34 19.95 -0.33 -2.94
N PHE A 35 20.70 -0.51 -4.03
CA PHE A 35 22.06 0.01 -4.19
C PHE A 35 22.11 1.34 -4.95
N MET A 36 21.13 1.62 -5.82
CA MET A 36 21.07 2.90 -6.52
C MET A 36 20.76 4.06 -5.55
N PRO A 37 21.33 5.25 -5.78
CA PRO A 37 21.00 6.43 -4.99
C PRO A 37 19.51 6.77 -5.09
N ILE A 38 18.88 7.02 -3.95
CA ILE A 38 17.46 7.36 -3.85
C ILE A 38 17.23 8.86 -3.61
N VAL A 39 18.20 9.52 -2.97
CA VAL A 39 18.14 10.94 -2.64
C VAL A 39 19.52 11.56 -2.77
N ARG A 40 19.58 12.78 -3.29
CA ARG A 40 20.75 13.66 -3.22
C ARG A 40 20.42 14.84 -2.34
N ILE A 41 21.32 15.16 -1.43
CA ILE A 41 21.25 16.39 -0.63
C ILE A 41 22.19 17.38 -1.32
N GLU A 42 21.61 18.46 -1.83
CA GLU A 42 22.37 19.53 -2.46
C GLU A 42 22.86 20.46 -1.35
N SER A 43 24.16 20.79 -1.38
CA SER A 43 24.73 21.71 -0.40
C SER A 43 25.53 22.79 -1.10
N THR A 44 25.29 24.04 -0.72
CA THR A 44 25.89 25.21 -1.37
C THR A 44 27.40 25.38 -1.12
N LEU A 45 27.97 24.60 -0.19
CA LEU A 45 29.38 24.71 0.24
C LEU A 45 30.16 23.38 0.25
N ALA A 46 29.50 22.22 0.21
CA ALA A 46 30.15 20.91 0.20
C ALA A 46 29.74 20.09 -1.05
N SER A 47 30.53 19.08 -1.39
CA SER A 47 30.21 18.18 -2.50
C SER A 47 28.86 17.50 -2.26
N ASP A 48 27.99 17.54 -3.27
CA ASP A 48 26.69 16.87 -3.23
C ASP A 48 26.84 15.42 -2.79
N SER A 49 26.05 15.03 -1.79
CA SER A 49 26.07 13.68 -1.25
C SER A 49 24.79 12.95 -1.67
N SER A 50 24.98 11.83 -2.36
CA SER A 50 23.89 10.96 -2.80
C SER A 50 23.85 9.72 -1.93
N TYR A 51 22.68 9.38 -1.41
CA TYR A 51 22.48 8.25 -0.50
C TYR A 51 21.56 7.21 -1.14
N SER A 52 22.00 5.95 -1.14
CA SER A 52 21.15 4.78 -1.42
C SER A 52 20.56 4.23 -0.13
N ILE A 53 19.58 3.33 -0.22
CA ILE A 53 19.00 2.66 0.96
C ILE A 53 20.11 1.88 1.70
N MET A 54 20.91 1.10 0.96
CA MET A 54 22.03 0.35 1.54
C MET A 54 23.12 1.26 2.09
N GLY A 55 23.41 2.37 1.41
CA GLY A 55 24.36 3.38 1.91
C GLY A 55 23.87 4.01 3.22
N GLY A 56 22.58 4.32 3.32
CA GLY A 56 21.95 4.80 4.55
C GLY A 56 22.04 3.79 5.69
N ILE A 57 21.74 2.51 5.44
CA ILE A 57 21.87 1.42 6.43
C ILE A 57 23.33 1.31 6.92
N ALA A 58 24.29 1.28 6.00
CA ALA A 58 25.71 1.20 6.33
C ALA A 58 26.18 2.41 7.15
N GLY A 59 25.72 3.61 6.80
CA GLY A 59 25.97 4.84 7.57
C GLY A 59 25.41 4.78 8.98
N TYR A 60 24.15 4.36 9.15
CA TYR A 60 23.54 4.21 10.48
C TYR A 60 24.27 3.19 11.37
N PHE A 61 24.77 2.10 10.79
CA PHE A 61 25.57 1.13 11.53
C PHE A 61 26.97 1.65 11.88
N GLY A 62 27.63 2.37 10.97
CA GLY A 62 28.91 3.03 11.24
C GLY A 62 28.82 4.07 12.36
N ASP A 63 27.70 4.81 12.41
CA ASP A 63 27.39 5.78 13.46
C ASP A 63 27.01 5.16 14.82
N GLY A 64 26.98 3.83 14.94
CA GLY A 64 26.52 3.13 16.14
C GLY A 64 25.00 3.19 16.37
N LYS A 65 24.22 3.74 15.43
CA LYS A 65 22.74 3.83 15.48
C LYS A 65 22.09 2.50 15.05
N LEU A 66 22.47 1.41 15.72
CA LEU A 66 22.09 0.03 15.39
C LEU A 66 20.57 -0.16 15.31
N PHE A 67 19.81 0.49 16.18
CA PHE A 67 18.35 0.37 16.21
C PHE A 67 17.71 0.86 14.91
N ILE A 68 18.09 2.05 14.43
CA ILE A 68 17.52 2.68 13.23
C ILE A 68 17.94 1.87 11.99
N GLY A 69 19.23 1.55 11.87
CA GLY A 69 19.73 0.77 10.73
C GLY A 69 19.08 -0.61 10.63
N SER A 70 18.81 -1.27 11.77
CA SER A 70 18.16 -2.58 11.81
C SER A 70 16.71 -2.53 11.34
N ILE A 71 15.98 -1.49 11.72
CA ILE A 71 14.60 -1.28 11.26
C ILE A 71 14.57 -1.10 9.74
N ILE A 72 15.40 -0.22 9.19
CA ILE A 72 15.44 0.03 7.74
C ILE A 72 15.87 -1.24 6.99
N LEU A 73 16.88 -1.96 7.47
CA LEU A 73 17.31 -3.22 6.86
C LEU A 73 16.19 -4.27 6.85
N LEU A 74 15.46 -4.39 7.96
CA LEU A 74 14.37 -5.35 8.10
C LEU A 74 13.26 -5.06 7.09
N PHE A 75 12.82 -3.80 7.00
CA PHE A 75 11.67 -3.43 6.20
C PHE A 75 11.99 -3.26 4.71
N SER A 76 13.19 -2.76 4.36
CA SER A 76 13.53 -2.44 2.98
C SER A 76 14.26 -3.58 2.25
N CYS A 77 14.93 -4.47 2.97
CA CYS A 77 15.68 -5.59 2.38
C CYS A 77 15.12 -6.96 2.78
N VAL A 78 15.08 -7.26 4.08
CA VAL A 78 14.71 -8.61 4.56
C VAL A 78 13.26 -8.93 4.22
N PHE A 79 12.33 -8.02 4.50
CA PHE A 79 10.91 -8.27 4.32
C PHE A 79 10.52 -8.44 2.83
N PRO A 80 10.94 -7.56 1.89
CA PRO A 80 10.71 -7.77 0.46
C PRO A 80 11.43 -9.01 -0.09
N GLY A 81 12.65 -9.27 0.37
CA GLY A 81 13.43 -10.45 -0.02
C GLY A 81 12.76 -11.76 0.39
N VAL A 82 12.35 -11.88 1.65
CA VAL A 82 11.61 -13.05 2.18
C VAL A 82 10.30 -13.25 1.42
N LYS A 83 9.58 -12.16 1.14
CA LYS A 83 8.33 -12.21 0.36
C LYS A 83 8.58 -12.75 -1.06
N LEU A 84 9.59 -12.26 -1.78
CA LEU A 84 9.94 -12.78 -3.11
C LEU A 84 10.38 -14.24 -3.07
N ALA A 85 11.19 -14.62 -2.08
CA ALA A 85 11.59 -16.01 -1.87
C ALA A 85 10.38 -16.91 -1.62
N ALA A 86 9.41 -16.45 -0.80
CA ALA A 86 8.18 -17.20 -0.52
C ALA A 86 7.29 -17.36 -1.77
N LEU A 87 7.21 -16.34 -2.63
CA LEU A 87 6.48 -16.41 -3.90
C LEU A 87 7.16 -17.35 -4.89
N GLY A 88 8.49 -17.29 -5.00
CA GLY A 88 9.28 -18.23 -5.78
C GLY A 88 9.10 -19.67 -5.29
N TRP A 89 9.13 -19.87 -3.97
CA TRP A 89 8.87 -21.18 -3.36
C TRP A 89 7.48 -21.70 -3.71
N LEU A 90 6.44 -20.87 -3.57
CA LEU A 90 5.07 -21.28 -3.91
C LEU A 90 4.91 -21.64 -5.39
N TRP A 91 5.64 -20.97 -6.28
CA TRP A 91 5.56 -21.21 -7.72
C TRP A 91 6.27 -22.50 -8.15
N PHE A 92 7.51 -22.68 -7.69
CA PHE A 92 8.40 -23.75 -8.15
C PHE A 92 8.36 -25.02 -7.28
N ALA A 93 8.07 -24.91 -5.98
CA ALA A 93 8.12 -26.07 -5.07
C ALA A 93 6.82 -26.89 -5.11
N PRO A 94 6.91 -28.23 -5.18
CA PRO A 94 5.74 -29.11 -5.10
C PRO A 94 5.10 -29.03 -3.72
N THR A 95 3.97 -28.34 -3.63
CA THR A 95 3.30 -28.05 -2.35
C THR A 95 1.90 -28.62 -2.35
N VAL A 96 1.51 -29.27 -1.24
CA VAL A 96 0.13 -29.71 -1.02
C VAL A 96 -0.81 -28.50 -1.11
N ARG A 97 -1.96 -28.67 -1.78
CA ARG A 97 -2.93 -27.59 -2.00
C ARG A 97 -3.33 -26.86 -0.72
N GLU A 98 -3.45 -27.56 0.41
CA GLU A 98 -3.77 -26.99 1.72
C GLU A 98 -2.62 -26.14 2.30
N ASN A 99 -1.37 -26.62 2.23
CA ASN A 99 -0.21 -25.86 2.67
C ASN A 99 0.00 -24.61 1.82
N ARG A 100 -0.21 -24.72 0.50
CA ARG A 100 -0.14 -23.59 -0.45
C ARG A 100 -1.15 -22.51 -0.08
N ARG A 101 -2.38 -22.91 0.23
CA ARG A 101 -3.45 -22.03 0.72
C ARG A 101 -3.09 -21.36 2.03
N ARG A 102 -2.58 -22.11 3.01
CA ARG A 102 -2.12 -21.57 4.29
C ARG A 102 -1.00 -20.54 4.11
N SER A 103 -0.02 -20.84 3.27
CA SER A 103 1.07 -19.91 2.95
C SER A 103 0.56 -18.64 2.27
N LEU A 104 -0.34 -18.76 1.29
CA LEU A 104 -0.96 -17.59 0.64
C LEU A 104 -1.75 -16.73 1.63
N ARG A 105 -2.51 -17.37 2.54
CA ARG A 105 -3.22 -16.67 3.62
C ARG A 105 -2.30 -15.84 4.52
N ILE A 106 -1.05 -16.26 4.71
CA ILE A 106 -0.05 -15.55 5.51
C ILE A 106 0.66 -14.49 4.67
N ILE A 107 1.01 -14.80 3.42
CA ILE A 107 1.79 -13.91 2.54
C ILE A 107 0.94 -12.74 2.02
N GLU A 108 -0.35 -12.94 1.74
CA GLU A 108 -1.22 -11.89 1.20
C GLU A 108 -1.37 -10.70 2.16
N PRO A 109 -1.69 -10.86 3.47
CA PRO A 109 -1.68 -9.74 4.40
C PRO A 109 -0.31 -9.09 4.51
N LEU A 110 0.77 -9.89 4.63
CA LEU A 110 2.15 -9.39 4.69
C LEU A 110 2.52 -8.59 3.44
N GLY A 111 1.96 -8.97 2.28
CA GLY A 111 2.12 -8.27 1.02
C GLY A 111 1.76 -6.80 1.09
N LYS A 112 0.67 -6.44 1.78
CA LYS A 112 0.25 -5.04 1.95
C LYS A 112 1.24 -4.24 2.79
N TRP A 113 1.71 -4.83 3.89
CA TRP A 113 2.68 -4.18 4.79
C TRP A 113 4.01 -3.94 4.08
N SER A 114 4.34 -4.78 3.09
CA SER A 114 5.50 -4.56 2.21
C SER A 114 5.45 -3.25 1.42
N MET A 115 4.26 -2.69 1.17
CA MET A 115 4.12 -1.43 0.43
C MET A 115 4.28 -0.19 1.32
N LEU A 116 4.33 -0.36 2.65
CA LEU A 116 4.58 0.75 3.57
C LEU A 116 5.84 1.50 3.17
N ASP A 117 6.94 0.79 2.93
CA ASP A 117 8.23 1.38 2.57
C ASP A 117 8.15 2.25 1.32
N VAL A 118 7.49 1.77 0.26
CA VAL A 118 7.29 2.56 -0.97
C VAL A 118 6.44 3.78 -0.69
N LEU A 119 5.39 3.64 0.09
CA LEU A 119 4.48 4.72 0.36
C LEU A 119 5.13 5.80 1.24
N VAL A 120 5.99 5.40 2.19
CA VAL A 120 6.86 6.32 2.94
C VAL A 120 7.84 7.02 2.01
N VAL A 121 8.46 6.31 1.06
CA VAL A 121 9.35 6.93 0.05
C VAL A 121 8.59 7.95 -0.80
N ILE A 122 7.38 7.65 -1.26
CA ILE A 122 6.57 8.61 -2.04
C ILE A 122 6.17 9.82 -1.20
N LEU A 123 5.75 9.62 0.06
CA LEU A 123 5.43 10.72 0.96
C LEU A 123 6.65 11.60 1.27
N PHE A 124 7.81 10.98 1.48
CA PHE A 124 9.08 11.69 1.68
C PHE A 124 9.47 12.48 0.43
N ALA A 125 9.44 11.85 -0.75
CA ALA A 125 9.68 12.49 -2.03
C ALA A 125 8.75 13.70 -2.25
N GLY A 126 7.47 13.54 -1.96
CA GLY A 126 6.49 14.61 -1.95
C GLY A 126 6.88 15.73 -0.98
N ALA A 127 7.21 15.40 0.28
CA ALA A 127 7.60 16.39 1.29
C ALA A 127 8.83 17.21 0.88
N VAL A 128 9.84 16.56 0.29
CA VAL A 128 11.03 17.22 -0.26
C VAL A 128 10.65 18.20 -1.36
N LYS A 129 9.84 17.78 -2.34
CA LYS A 129 9.37 18.63 -3.46
C LYS A 129 8.43 19.75 -3.02
N LEU A 130 7.68 19.53 -1.93
CA LEU A 130 6.88 20.57 -1.28
C LEU A 130 7.75 21.61 -0.54
N GLY A 131 9.07 21.44 -0.48
CA GLY A 131 9.98 22.33 0.25
C GLY A 131 9.86 22.19 1.77
N LEU A 132 9.23 21.10 2.23
CA LEU A 132 9.00 20.83 3.65
C LEU A 132 10.26 20.31 4.34
N ILE A 133 11.12 19.61 3.60
CA ILE A 133 12.36 18.99 4.11
C ILE A 133 13.48 19.21 3.11
N ALA A 134 14.45 20.08 3.46
CA ALA A 134 15.76 20.28 2.80
C ALA A 134 15.76 20.56 1.27
N ASP A 135 16.86 21.13 0.75
CA ASP A 135 17.14 21.11 -0.69
C ASP A 135 17.65 19.71 -1.06
N ALA A 136 16.71 18.80 -1.28
CA ALA A 136 17.02 17.44 -1.69
C ALA A 136 16.33 17.10 -3.01
N THR A 137 16.96 16.22 -3.80
CA THR A 137 16.42 15.74 -5.07
C THR A 137 16.25 14.23 -5.02
N VAL A 138 15.10 13.76 -5.49
CA VAL A 138 14.78 12.32 -5.59
C VAL A 138 15.44 11.78 -6.85
N LEU A 139 16.09 10.62 -6.74
CA LEU A 139 16.88 10.02 -7.81
C LEU A 139 16.27 8.70 -8.31
N ASP A 140 16.76 8.22 -9.45
CA ASP A 140 16.29 7.02 -10.16
C ASP A 140 16.15 5.78 -9.27
N GLY A 141 17.00 5.62 -8.25
CA GLY A 141 16.93 4.49 -7.33
C GLY A 141 15.59 4.39 -6.61
N ALA A 142 14.94 5.51 -6.28
CA ALA A 142 13.64 5.52 -5.63
C ALA A 142 12.55 4.91 -6.54
N TYR A 143 12.60 5.22 -7.83
CA TYR A 143 11.67 4.71 -8.84
C TYR A 143 11.90 3.23 -9.13
N VAL A 144 13.17 2.80 -9.22
CA VAL A 144 13.52 1.38 -9.41
C VAL A 144 13.10 0.54 -8.21
N PHE A 145 13.33 1.04 -6.99
CA PHE A 145 12.86 0.38 -5.76
C PHE A 145 11.33 0.31 -5.69
N ALA A 146 10.64 1.40 -6.00
CA ALA A 146 9.18 1.41 -6.06
C ALA A 146 8.64 0.39 -7.08
N ALA A 147 9.21 0.36 -8.29
CA ALA A 147 8.85 -0.60 -9.32
C ALA A 147 9.05 -2.05 -8.86
N ALA A 148 10.14 -2.35 -8.15
CA ALA A 148 10.40 -3.68 -7.61
C ALA A 148 9.28 -4.17 -6.69
N ILE A 149 8.86 -3.33 -5.76
CA ILE A 149 7.79 -3.65 -4.82
C ILE A 149 6.44 -3.74 -5.54
N LEU A 150 6.14 -2.85 -6.51
CA LEU A 150 4.92 -2.92 -7.31
C LEU A 150 4.84 -4.22 -8.13
N LEU A 151 5.93 -4.62 -8.79
CA LEU A 151 6.01 -5.88 -9.52
C LEU A 151 5.78 -7.07 -8.58
N SER A 152 6.38 -7.06 -7.38
CA SER A 152 6.14 -8.10 -6.37
C SER A 152 4.66 -8.21 -6.00
N MET A 153 3.91 -7.12 -6.11
CA MET A 153 2.49 -7.08 -5.74
C MET A 153 1.60 -7.60 -6.85
N ILE A 154 1.94 -7.30 -8.10
CA ILE A 154 1.31 -7.94 -9.25
C ILE A 154 1.51 -9.46 -9.17
N VAL A 155 2.70 -9.95 -8.80
CA VAL A 155 2.95 -11.39 -8.58
C VAL A 155 2.01 -11.97 -7.53
N VAL A 156 1.88 -11.34 -6.35
CA VAL A 156 0.98 -11.85 -5.30
C VAL A 156 -0.46 -11.86 -5.81
N MET A 157 -0.93 -10.82 -6.52
CA MET A 157 -2.29 -10.78 -7.08
C MET A 157 -2.54 -11.89 -8.10
N LEU A 158 -1.58 -12.16 -8.98
CA LEU A 158 -1.68 -13.23 -9.98
C LEU A 158 -1.73 -14.60 -9.30
N ILE A 159 -0.83 -14.87 -8.35
CA ILE A 159 -0.79 -16.16 -7.64
C ILE A 159 -2.06 -16.35 -6.78
N ALA A 160 -2.51 -15.32 -6.08
CA ALA A 160 -3.77 -15.36 -5.31
C ALA A 160 -4.98 -15.62 -6.21
N GLY A 161 -5.05 -14.96 -7.37
CA GLY A 161 -6.09 -15.18 -8.36
C GLY A 161 -6.11 -16.62 -8.90
N ILE A 162 -4.95 -17.23 -9.10
CA ILE A 162 -4.80 -18.62 -9.54
C ILE A 162 -5.24 -19.61 -8.45
N ALA A 163 -4.90 -19.34 -7.18
CA ALA A 163 -5.25 -20.21 -6.07
C ALA A 163 -6.78 -20.30 -5.82
N GLY A 164 -7.53 -19.31 -6.33
CA GLY A 164 -8.97 -19.20 -6.27
C GLY A 164 -9.46 -18.72 -4.91
N PRO A 165 -10.62 -18.04 -4.84
CA PRO A 165 -11.14 -17.49 -3.59
C PRO A 165 -11.36 -18.59 -2.55
N GLU A 166 -10.74 -18.46 -1.37
CA GLU A 166 -10.93 -19.40 -0.26
C GLU A 166 -12.35 -19.37 0.32
N HIS A 167 -13.10 -18.29 0.09
CA HIS A 167 -14.43 -18.12 0.64
C HIS A 167 -15.47 -18.95 -0.13
N ARG A 168 -15.62 -20.18 0.35
CA ARG A 168 -16.79 -21.04 0.17
C ARG A 168 -18.06 -20.23 0.51
N TYR A 169 -18.75 -19.80 -0.54
CA TYR A 169 -20.12 -19.23 -0.59
C TYR A 169 -20.59 -18.52 0.68
N LEU A 170 -20.41 -17.20 0.75
CA LEU A 170 -21.20 -16.34 1.64
C LEU A 170 -22.68 -16.70 1.41
N SER A 171 -23.42 -17.15 2.43
CA SER A 171 -24.84 -17.48 2.24
C SER A 171 -25.66 -16.23 1.90
N SER A 172 -26.83 -16.39 1.26
CA SER A 172 -27.76 -15.30 0.98
C SER A 172 -27.98 -14.42 2.24
N PRO A 173 -28.03 -13.08 2.09
CA PRO A 173 -28.16 -12.18 3.22
C PRO A 173 -29.39 -12.54 4.06
N ARG A 174 -29.20 -12.76 5.36
CA ARG A 174 -30.29 -13.21 6.25
C ARG A 174 -31.21 -12.06 6.68
N LYS A 175 -30.71 -10.82 6.63
CA LYS A 175 -31.42 -9.59 7.03
C LYS A 175 -31.03 -8.43 6.13
N ARG A 176 -32.00 -7.57 5.77
CA ARG A 176 -31.75 -6.28 5.10
C ARG A 176 -31.40 -5.22 6.15
N SER A 177 -30.37 -4.41 5.89
CA SER A 177 -29.99 -3.30 6.76
C SER A 177 -29.95 -2.01 5.94
N PHE A 178 -30.87 -1.08 6.21
CA PHE A 178 -30.89 0.25 5.59
C PHE A 178 -29.74 1.15 6.07
N LEU A 179 -29.19 0.86 7.25
CA LEU A 179 -28.08 1.61 7.83
C LEU A 179 -26.74 1.31 7.15
N LEU A 180 -26.57 0.11 6.60
CA LEU A 180 -25.33 -0.29 5.95
C LEU A 180 -24.93 0.60 4.75
N PRO A 181 -25.82 0.87 3.76
CA PRO A 181 -25.48 1.76 2.65
C PRO A 181 -25.29 3.21 3.09
N LEU A 182 -25.98 3.67 4.13
CA LEU A 182 -25.77 5.01 4.69
C LEU A 182 -24.37 5.14 5.30
N LEU A 183 -23.92 4.16 6.08
CA LEU A 183 -22.56 4.14 6.63
C LEU A 183 -21.50 3.97 5.53
N ALA A 184 -21.76 3.15 4.52
CA ALA A 184 -20.87 3.00 3.37
C ALA A 184 -20.73 4.34 2.62
N LEU A 185 -21.85 5.04 2.38
CA LEU A 185 -21.83 6.35 1.72
C LEU A 185 -21.11 7.39 2.57
N ALA A 186 -21.37 7.43 3.87
CA ALA A 186 -20.65 8.30 4.80
C ALA A 186 -19.13 8.04 4.75
N SER A 187 -18.71 6.77 4.70
CA SER A 187 -17.30 6.40 4.60
C SER A 187 -16.65 6.82 3.28
N LEU A 188 -17.39 6.83 2.17
CA LEU A 188 -16.94 7.33 0.86
C LEU A 188 -16.79 8.85 0.86
N LEU A 189 -17.80 9.55 1.39
CA LEU A 189 -17.77 11.01 1.47
C LEU A 189 -16.67 11.51 2.41
N LEU A 190 -16.47 10.85 3.55
CA LEU A 190 -15.38 11.16 4.48
C LEU A 190 -14.01 10.90 3.87
N LEU A 191 -13.85 9.81 3.10
CA LEU A 191 -12.60 9.54 2.39
C LEU A 191 -12.34 10.62 1.33
N ALA A 192 -13.36 10.99 0.55
CA ALA A 192 -13.26 12.05 -0.45
C ALA A 192 -12.91 13.42 0.17
N ALA A 193 -13.61 13.80 1.23
CA ALA A 193 -13.30 15.00 1.99
C ALA A 193 -11.88 14.93 2.57
N GLY A 194 -11.48 13.79 3.13
CA GLY A 194 -10.16 13.61 3.73
C GLY A 194 -8.99 13.73 2.74
N LEU A 195 -9.17 13.24 1.52
CA LEU A 195 -8.17 13.33 0.46
C LEU A 195 -8.11 14.72 -0.20
N ALA A 196 -9.24 15.41 -0.31
CA ALA A 196 -9.34 16.70 -0.99
C ALA A 196 -9.06 17.90 -0.08
N LEU A 197 -9.57 17.87 1.16
CA LEU A 197 -9.43 18.97 2.11
C LEU A 197 -8.01 19.00 2.71
N PRO A 198 -7.54 20.19 3.15
CA PRO A 198 -6.26 20.31 3.84
C PRO A 198 -6.14 19.34 5.00
N MET A 199 -5.09 18.52 4.99
CA MET A 199 -4.73 17.61 6.07
C MET A 199 -3.86 18.29 7.12
N MET A 200 -2.97 19.15 6.68
CA MET A 200 -2.03 19.84 7.56
C MET A 200 -1.80 21.26 7.09
N LYS A 201 -1.60 22.17 8.05
CA LYS A 201 -1.00 23.48 7.82
C LYS A 201 0.45 23.39 8.26
N VAL A 202 1.37 23.83 7.41
CA VAL A 202 2.77 23.94 7.79
C VAL A 202 3.09 25.42 7.92
N GLU A 203 3.59 25.80 9.09
CA GLU A 203 4.09 27.14 9.33
C GLU A 203 5.61 27.09 9.35
N LYS A 204 6.23 27.67 8.32
CA LYS A 204 7.69 27.73 8.17
C LYS A 204 8.06 29.20 8.16
N TRP A 205 8.21 29.81 9.35
CA TRP A 205 8.35 31.26 9.58
C TRP A 205 7.03 32.04 9.63
N LEU A 206 7.04 33.24 10.23
CA LEU A 206 5.85 34.06 10.55
C LEU A 206 4.96 34.43 9.33
N LEU A 207 5.46 34.29 8.10
CA LEU A 207 4.80 34.72 6.86
C LEU A 207 4.43 33.59 5.88
N TRP A 208 4.87 32.35 6.12
CA TRP A 208 4.62 31.22 5.22
C TRP A 208 3.67 30.24 5.89
N GLN A 209 2.40 30.34 5.51
CA GLN A 209 1.30 29.53 6.03
C GLN A 209 0.63 28.76 4.89
N GLU A 210 1.22 27.63 4.51
CA GLU A 210 0.69 26.80 3.43
C GLU A 210 -0.10 25.61 3.97
N SER A 211 -1.18 25.27 3.27
CA SER A 211 -2.07 24.17 3.64
C SER A 211 -2.01 23.07 2.59
N TYR A 212 -1.66 21.85 3.02
CA TYR A 212 -1.44 20.71 2.14
C TYR A 212 -2.53 19.66 2.32
N SER A 213 -3.08 19.18 1.20
CA SER A 213 -3.95 18.00 1.13
C SER A 213 -3.25 16.89 0.36
N VAL A 214 -3.79 15.68 0.44
CA VAL A 214 -3.29 14.55 -0.35
C VAL A 214 -3.39 14.88 -1.85
N LEU A 215 -4.52 15.45 -2.27
CA LEU A 215 -4.74 15.82 -3.66
C LEU A 215 -3.76 16.92 -4.14
N SER A 216 -3.49 17.94 -3.32
CA SER A 216 -2.53 18.98 -3.72
C SER A 216 -1.10 18.46 -3.80
N GLY A 217 -0.72 17.54 -2.89
CA GLY A 217 0.55 16.81 -2.98
C GLY A 217 0.67 16.00 -4.27
N ALA A 218 -0.40 15.28 -4.66
CA ALA A 218 -0.45 14.52 -5.89
C ALA A 218 -0.30 15.40 -7.15
N LEU A 219 -1.02 16.52 -7.18
CA LEU A 219 -0.97 17.48 -8.30
C LEU A 219 0.40 18.16 -8.41
N LYS A 220 1.05 18.45 -7.28
CA LYS A 220 2.39 19.03 -7.27
C LYS A 220 3.44 18.06 -7.80
N LEU A 221 3.36 16.76 -7.45
CA LEU A 221 4.22 15.75 -8.06
C LEU A 221 4.10 15.71 -9.60
N VAL A 222 2.89 15.90 -10.13
CA VAL A 222 2.67 16.01 -11.59
C VAL A 222 3.30 17.28 -12.15
N ALA A 223 3.10 18.41 -11.49
CA ALA A 223 3.65 19.70 -11.92
C ALA A 223 5.19 19.69 -11.94
N ASP A 224 5.81 18.98 -11.01
CA ASP A 224 7.26 18.86 -10.87
C ASP A 224 7.87 17.80 -11.82
N GLY A 225 7.07 17.20 -12.72
CA GLY A 225 7.51 16.22 -13.70
C GLY A 225 7.69 14.80 -13.17
N GLU A 226 7.32 14.53 -11.91
CA GLU A 226 7.50 13.25 -11.22
C GLU A 226 6.40 12.23 -11.55
N VAL A 227 6.21 11.98 -12.85
CA VAL A 227 5.05 11.25 -13.40
C VAL A 227 4.87 9.87 -12.76
N LEU A 228 5.95 9.11 -12.54
CA LEU A 228 5.84 7.76 -11.99
C LEU A 228 5.42 7.77 -10.51
N LEU A 229 6.01 8.67 -9.69
CA LEU A 229 5.63 8.82 -8.29
C LEU A 229 4.21 9.35 -8.16
N ALA A 230 3.84 10.33 -8.99
CA ALA A 230 2.49 10.85 -9.08
C ALA A 230 1.50 9.75 -9.46
N ALA A 231 1.80 8.92 -10.47
CA ALA A 231 0.94 7.83 -10.90
C ALA A 231 0.74 6.79 -9.80
N GLY A 232 1.81 6.38 -9.11
CA GLY A 232 1.73 5.48 -7.96
C GLY A 232 0.89 6.09 -6.83
N PHE A 233 1.15 7.34 -6.49
CA PHE A 233 0.39 8.05 -5.46
C PHE A 233 -1.10 8.17 -5.82
N PHE A 234 -1.43 8.65 -7.01
CA PHE A 234 -2.81 8.74 -7.49
C PHE A 234 -3.49 7.37 -7.48
N LEU A 235 -2.84 6.34 -8.00
CA LEU A 235 -3.42 5.01 -8.09
C LEU A 235 -3.68 4.41 -6.70
N PHE A 236 -2.67 4.38 -5.82
CA PHE A 236 -2.74 3.65 -4.55
C PHE A 236 -3.35 4.45 -3.40
N VAL A 237 -3.21 5.77 -3.40
CA VAL A 237 -3.71 6.64 -2.32
C VAL A 237 -5.09 7.21 -2.62
N ILE A 238 -5.41 7.45 -3.89
CA ILE A 238 -6.66 8.11 -4.28
C ILE A 238 -7.61 7.13 -4.99
N VAL A 239 -7.23 6.64 -6.16
CA VAL A 239 -8.12 5.91 -7.08
C VAL A 239 -8.55 4.56 -6.49
N LEU A 240 -7.60 3.71 -6.08
CA LEU A 240 -7.93 2.38 -5.57
C LEU A 240 -8.80 2.43 -4.31
N PRO A 241 -8.46 3.23 -3.27
CA PRO A 241 -9.35 3.47 -2.13
C PRO A 241 -10.76 3.94 -2.50
N MET A 242 -10.87 4.92 -3.41
CA MET A 242 -12.16 5.44 -3.87
C MET A 242 -13.00 4.39 -4.58
N LEU A 243 -12.39 3.64 -5.50
CA LEU A 243 -13.08 2.59 -6.26
C LEU A 243 -13.57 1.48 -5.33
N VAL A 244 -12.74 1.08 -4.38
CA VAL A 244 -13.10 0.08 -3.36
C VAL A 244 -14.29 0.55 -2.53
N GLN A 245 -14.26 1.81 -2.08
CA GLN A 245 -15.33 2.35 -1.24
C GLN A 245 -16.62 2.58 -2.03
N LEU A 246 -16.52 2.99 -3.30
CA LEU A 246 -17.66 3.06 -4.20
C LEU A 246 -18.28 1.67 -4.43
N ALA A 247 -17.46 0.65 -4.65
CA ALA A 247 -17.95 -0.72 -4.78
C ALA A 247 -18.64 -1.21 -3.50
N LEU A 248 -18.15 -0.82 -2.32
CA LEU A 248 -18.81 -1.10 -1.03
C LEU A 248 -20.20 -0.46 -0.94
N VAL A 249 -20.33 0.80 -1.35
CA VAL A 249 -21.63 1.50 -1.44
C VAL A 249 -22.57 0.77 -2.40
N VAL A 250 -22.12 0.52 -3.63
CA VAL A 250 -22.94 -0.15 -4.66
C VAL A 250 -23.42 -1.52 -4.18
N LEU A 251 -22.53 -2.35 -3.64
CA LEU A 251 -22.92 -3.68 -3.15
C LEU A 251 -23.85 -3.62 -1.93
N SER A 252 -23.66 -2.65 -1.03
CA SER A 252 -24.56 -2.45 0.10
C SER A 252 -25.97 -2.00 -0.34
N LEU A 253 -26.08 -1.20 -1.42
CA LEU A 253 -27.36 -0.80 -2.01
C LEU A 253 -28.04 -1.97 -2.72
N VAL A 254 -27.32 -2.72 -3.55
CA VAL A 254 -27.85 -3.89 -4.27
C VAL A 254 -28.42 -4.94 -3.30
N GLN A 255 -27.84 -5.08 -2.11
CA GLN A 255 -28.36 -5.98 -1.08
C GLN A 255 -29.73 -5.59 -0.53
N LEU A 256 -30.11 -4.31 -0.55
CA LEU A 256 -31.46 -3.89 -0.16
C LEU A 256 -32.52 -4.49 -1.08
N PHE A 257 -32.18 -4.69 -2.35
CA PHE A 257 -33.06 -5.22 -3.39
C PHE A 257 -32.95 -6.74 -3.56
N GLY A 258 -32.14 -7.43 -2.74
CA GLY A 258 -32.04 -8.90 -2.72
C GLY A 258 -31.16 -9.54 -3.80
N ASN A 259 -30.65 -8.78 -4.77
CA ASN A 259 -29.86 -9.27 -5.91
C ASN A 259 -28.33 -9.18 -5.70
N GLY A 260 -27.87 -9.26 -4.45
CA GLY A 260 -26.44 -9.16 -4.13
C GLY A 260 -25.64 -10.36 -4.66
N SER A 261 -24.76 -10.14 -5.65
CA SER A 261 -23.83 -11.17 -6.11
C SER A 261 -22.82 -11.52 -5.00
N GLN A 262 -22.93 -12.73 -4.46
CA GLN A 262 -22.01 -13.25 -3.44
C GLN A 262 -20.56 -13.27 -3.92
N ARG A 263 -20.37 -13.52 -5.23
CA ARG A 263 -19.04 -13.47 -5.88
C ARG A 263 -18.49 -12.05 -5.86
N ALA A 264 -19.32 -11.05 -6.16
CA ALA A 264 -18.89 -9.65 -6.13
C ALA A 264 -18.55 -9.19 -4.71
N ILE A 265 -19.29 -9.63 -3.69
CA ILE A 265 -19.00 -9.32 -2.28
C ILE A 265 -17.69 -9.99 -1.84
N ALA A 266 -17.50 -11.27 -2.19
CA ALA A 266 -16.25 -11.97 -1.89
C ALA A 266 -15.05 -11.33 -2.61
N ALA A 267 -15.20 -10.97 -3.87
CA ALA A 267 -14.18 -10.26 -4.65
C ALA A 267 -13.90 -8.87 -4.07
N LEU A 268 -14.93 -8.13 -3.63
CA LEU A 268 -14.74 -6.85 -2.97
C LEU A 268 -13.96 -7.03 -1.68
N ILE A 269 -14.36 -7.94 -0.79
CA ILE A 269 -13.67 -8.16 0.49
C ILE A 269 -12.20 -8.52 0.24
N GLU A 270 -11.95 -9.35 -0.77
CA GLU A 270 -10.60 -9.70 -1.20
C GLU A 270 -9.86 -8.45 -1.69
N PHE A 271 -10.46 -7.67 -2.59
CA PHE A 271 -9.88 -6.45 -3.15
C PHE A 271 -9.69 -5.32 -2.11
N GLN A 272 -10.58 -5.20 -1.11
CA GLN A 272 -10.42 -4.28 0.01
C GLN A 272 -9.17 -4.59 0.82
N ARG A 273 -8.72 -5.85 0.81
CA ARG A 273 -7.44 -6.16 1.44
C ARG A 273 -6.34 -5.38 0.71
N TRP A 274 -6.40 -5.25 -0.59
CA TRP A 274 -5.38 -4.55 -1.37
C TRP A 274 -5.51 -3.02 -1.34
N ALA A 275 -6.64 -2.49 -0.87
CA ALA A 275 -6.82 -1.06 -0.66
C ALA A 275 -5.95 -0.59 0.52
N MET A 276 -4.97 0.26 0.23
CA MET A 276 -3.89 0.63 1.16
C MET A 276 -4.26 1.79 2.10
N VAL A 277 -5.54 1.93 2.44
CA VAL A 277 -6.02 3.10 3.20
C VAL A 277 -5.43 3.15 4.61
N ASP A 278 -5.36 1.99 5.26
CA ASP A 278 -4.75 1.78 6.57
C ASP A 278 -3.22 2.00 6.55
N VAL A 279 -2.54 1.44 5.56
CA VAL A 279 -1.08 1.62 5.39
C VAL A 279 -0.74 3.07 5.06
N PHE A 280 -1.53 3.72 4.20
CA PHE A 280 -1.38 5.13 3.90
C PHE A 280 -1.58 6.00 5.14
N ALA A 281 -2.60 5.71 5.97
CA ALA A 281 -2.80 6.41 7.23
C ALA A 281 -1.59 6.32 8.15
N LEU A 282 -1.01 5.12 8.28
CA LEU A 282 0.18 4.91 9.11
C LEU A 282 1.40 5.69 8.59
N ALA A 283 1.66 5.61 7.29
CA ALA A 283 2.79 6.33 6.69
C ALA A 283 2.61 7.85 6.74
N LEU A 284 1.38 8.34 6.58
CA LEU A 284 1.05 9.75 6.78
C LEU A 284 1.32 10.16 8.24
N CYS A 285 0.92 9.36 9.23
CA CYS A 285 1.23 9.64 10.63
C CYS A 285 2.74 9.68 10.90
N ILE A 286 3.50 8.71 10.36
CA ILE A 286 4.97 8.69 10.49
C ILE A 286 5.57 9.95 9.85
N GLY A 287 5.11 10.31 8.65
CA GLY A 287 5.54 11.52 7.95
C GLY A 287 5.23 12.79 8.74
N LEU A 288 4.03 12.90 9.30
CA LEU A 288 3.62 14.02 10.15
C LEU A 288 4.50 14.14 11.40
N ILE A 289 4.79 13.03 12.08
CA ILE A 289 5.67 13.03 13.27
C ILE A 289 7.08 13.50 12.90
N ARG A 290 7.63 13.00 11.79
CA ARG A 290 8.98 13.40 11.33
C ARG A 290 9.05 14.85 10.88
N LEU A 291 8.01 15.33 10.22
CA LEU A 291 7.91 16.73 9.82
C LEU A 291 7.74 17.65 11.05
N ALA A 292 7.04 17.18 12.10
CA ALA A 292 6.82 17.95 13.32
C ALA A 292 8.12 18.20 14.11
N ASP A 293 9.15 17.35 13.92
CA ASP A 293 10.49 17.59 14.45
C ASP A 293 11.18 18.81 13.79
N MET A 294 10.70 19.25 12.61
CA MET A 294 11.33 20.27 11.78
C MET A 294 10.50 21.56 11.61
N ALA A 295 9.17 21.48 11.74
CA ALA A 295 8.25 22.60 11.54
C ALA A 295 7.02 22.49 12.46
N THR A 296 6.35 23.62 12.72
CA THR A 296 5.06 23.60 13.41
C THR A 296 3.96 23.14 12.45
N ILE A 297 3.34 22.01 12.79
CA ILE A 297 2.30 21.36 11.99
C ILE A 297 0.99 21.39 12.73
N GLU A 298 0.00 22.05 12.14
CA GLU A 298 -1.36 22.05 12.68
C GLU A 298 -2.23 21.05 11.88
N PRO A 299 -2.77 20.01 12.53
CA PRO A 299 -3.75 19.12 11.92
C PRO A 299 -5.01 19.88 11.48
N ARG A 300 -5.46 19.65 10.24
CA ARG A 300 -6.68 20.26 9.69
C ARG A 300 -7.79 19.25 9.45
N ILE A 301 -8.98 19.75 9.07
CA ILE A 301 -10.21 18.96 8.91
C ILE A 301 -10.04 17.73 8.01
N GLY A 302 -9.19 17.81 6.97
CA GLY A 302 -8.92 16.69 6.07
C GLY A 302 -8.34 15.48 6.80
N LEU A 303 -7.46 15.68 7.79
CA LEU A 303 -6.89 14.58 8.57
C LEU A 303 -7.97 13.87 9.41
N TYR A 304 -8.87 14.64 10.03
CA TYR A 304 -9.98 14.09 10.82
C TYR A 304 -11.00 13.34 9.95
N CYS A 305 -11.36 13.89 8.79
CA CYS A 305 -12.23 13.19 7.82
C CYS A 305 -11.60 11.89 7.32
N PHE A 306 -10.32 11.94 6.97
CA PHE A 306 -9.58 10.78 6.49
C PHE A 306 -9.48 9.68 7.56
N THR A 307 -9.10 10.02 8.79
CA THR A 307 -9.02 9.06 9.91
C THR A 307 -10.38 8.47 10.26
N ALA A 308 -11.45 9.27 10.25
CA ALA A 308 -12.81 8.78 10.41
C ALA A 308 -13.19 7.77 9.30
N ALA A 309 -12.80 8.02 8.05
CA ALA A 309 -13.01 7.09 6.95
C ALA A 309 -12.22 5.77 7.12
N VAL A 310 -10.95 5.85 7.54
CA VAL A 310 -10.09 4.69 7.82
C VAL A 310 -10.71 3.79 8.88
N VAL A 311 -11.32 4.37 9.93
CA VAL A 311 -11.98 3.62 11.00
C VAL A 311 -13.35 3.09 10.56
N LEU A 312 -14.13 3.87 9.82
CA LEU A 312 -15.48 3.49 9.42
C LEU A 312 -15.50 2.36 8.38
N THR A 313 -14.54 2.34 7.46
CA THR A 313 -14.42 1.33 6.41
C THR A 313 -14.45 -0.12 6.95
N PRO A 314 -13.55 -0.54 7.87
CA PRO A 314 -13.57 -1.90 8.39
C PRO A 314 -14.84 -2.23 9.18
N ILE A 315 -15.49 -1.24 9.81
CA ILE A 315 -16.77 -1.41 10.50
C ILE A 315 -17.87 -1.77 9.49
N VAL A 316 -17.97 -1.02 8.39
CA VAL A 316 -18.92 -1.30 7.30
C VAL A 316 -18.65 -2.67 6.68
N SER A 317 -17.38 -2.99 6.39
CA SER A 317 -16.97 -4.28 5.82
C SER A 317 -17.23 -5.46 6.77
N PHE A 318 -17.06 -5.26 8.08
CA PHE A 318 -17.41 -6.25 9.09
C PHE A 318 -18.91 -6.47 9.13
N TRP A 319 -19.71 -5.40 9.12
CA TRP A 319 -21.16 -5.50 9.18
C TRP A 319 -21.73 -6.17 7.93
N LEU A 320 -21.22 -5.83 6.74
CA LEU A 320 -21.53 -6.49 5.47
C LEU A 320 -21.33 -8.01 5.56
N ARG A 321 -20.21 -8.44 6.15
CA ARG A 321 -19.89 -9.86 6.36
C ARG A 321 -20.78 -10.51 7.41
N ALA A 322 -21.11 -9.80 8.49
CA ALA A 322 -21.97 -10.30 9.56
C ALA A 322 -23.39 -10.64 9.05
N LEU A 323 -23.89 -9.94 8.04
CA LEU A 323 -25.17 -10.26 7.39
C LEU A 323 -25.17 -11.60 6.63
N HIS A 324 -23.98 -12.14 6.32
CA HIS A 324 -23.78 -13.34 5.49
C HIS A 324 -23.22 -14.56 6.26
N LYS A 325 -22.80 -14.42 7.52
CA LYS A 325 -22.29 -15.56 8.33
C LYS A 325 -23.44 -16.46 8.80
N ARG A 326 -23.31 -17.79 8.60
CA ARG A 326 -24.14 -18.80 9.29
C ARG A 326 -23.74 -18.84 10.78
N LYS A 327 -24.72 -19.03 11.66
CA LYS A 327 -24.47 -19.48 13.05
C LYS A 327 -23.82 -20.85 13.01
#